data_AF-A0A087T6Q2-F1
#
_entry.id   AF-A0A087T6Q2-F1
#
_cell.length_a   1.000
_cell.length_b   1.000
_cell.length_c   1.000
_cell.angle_alpha   90.00
_cell.angle_beta   90.00
_cell.angle_gamma   90.00
#
_symmetry.space_group_name_H-M   'P 1'
#
loop_
_entity.id
_entity.type
_entity.pdbx_description
1 polymer ?
#
loop_
_entity_poly.entity_id
_entity_poly.type
_entity_poly.pdbx_seq_one_letter_code
_entity_poly.pdbx_strand_id
1 'polypeptide(L)'
;MQGIFTKAADIFSLGITILELACDLDLPQGDETWHQLRKLEIPAEFLKGLSFELCEVIFAMMEPDYLKRPTAADIFQIDSVNKVQNCFTPGSYKSPSSDW
;
A
#
# COMPACT_ATOMS: atom_id res chain seq x y z
N MET A 1 -22.35 3.72 -11.70
CA MET A 1 -21.01 3.09 -11.63
C MET A 1 -20.79 2.32 -12.92
N GLN A 2 -19.89 2.76 -13.80
CA GLN A 2 -19.38 1.86 -14.84
C GLN A 2 -18.41 0.89 -14.16
N GLY A 3 -18.84 -0.36 -13.97
CA GLY A 3 -18.06 -1.39 -13.27
C GLY A 3 -16.94 -1.94 -14.13
N ILE A 4 -15.83 -1.19 -14.22
CA ILE A 4 -14.59 -1.68 -14.84
C ILE A 4 -13.80 -2.44 -13.77
N PHE A 5 -13.92 -3.77 -13.80
CA PHE A 5 -13.16 -4.65 -12.91
C PHE A 5 -11.78 -4.91 -13.49
N THR A 6 -10.74 -4.44 -12.83
CA THR A 6 -9.35 -4.60 -13.27
C THR A 6 -8.47 -5.02 -12.10
N LYS A 7 -7.33 -5.65 -12.41
CA LYS A 7 -6.26 -5.94 -11.44
C LYS A 7 -5.77 -4.69 -10.74
N ALA A 8 -5.88 -3.52 -11.37
CA ALA A 8 -5.55 -2.25 -10.74
C ALA A 8 -6.40 -2.00 -9.48
N ALA A 9 -7.66 -2.43 -9.43
CA ALA A 9 -8.49 -2.29 -8.23
C ALA A 9 -7.91 -3.04 -7.02
N ASP A 10 -7.34 -4.23 -7.24
CA ASP A 10 -6.65 -4.99 -6.20
C ASP A 10 -5.41 -4.21 -5.69
N ILE A 11 -4.65 -3.58 -6.59
CA ILE A 11 -3.49 -2.76 -6.24
C ILE A 11 -3.88 -1.54 -5.39
N PHE A 12 -5.01 -0.89 -5.68
CA PHE A 12 -5.49 0.22 -4.86
C PHE A 12 -5.88 -0.23 -3.46
N SER A 13 -6.62 -1.34 -3.37
CA SER A 13 -7.01 -1.91 -2.09
C SER A 13 -5.78 -2.25 -1.25
N LEU A 14 -4.73 -2.79 -1.88
CA LEU A 14 -3.45 -3.05 -1.22
C LEU A 14 -2.78 -1.75 -0.75
N GLY A 15 -2.80 -0.68 -1.55
CA GLY A 15 -2.26 0.62 -1.15
C GLY A 15 -2.96 1.20 0.08
N ILE A 16 -4.29 1.10 0.13
CA ILE A 16 -5.09 1.50 1.29
C ILE A 16 -4.74 0.65 2.52
N THR A 17 -4.65 -0.67 2.39
CA THR A 17 -4.28 -1.55 3.51
C THR A 17 -2.88 -1.22 4.06
N ILE A 18 -1.91 -0.94 3.20
CA ILE A 18 -0.56 -0.56 3.66
C ILE A 18 -0.60 0.81 4.35
N LEU A 19 -1.33 1.78 3.81
CA LEU A 19 -1.50 3.10 4.42
C LEU A 19 -2.16 3.00 5.81
N GLU A 20 -3.24 2.22 5.93
CA GLU A 20 -3.93 1.93 7.19
C GLU A 20 -2.96 1.39 8.24
N LEU A 21 -2.20 0.35 7.89
CA LEU A 21 -1.22 -0.28 8.79
C LEU A 21 -0.04 0.63 9.14
N ALA A 22 0.41 1.47 8.20
CA ALA A 22 1.60 2.29 8.38
C ALA A 22 1.30 3.58 9.17
N CYS A 23 0.08 4.12 9.04
CA CYS A 23 -0.35 5.36 9.68
C CYS A 23 -1.24 5.14 10.91
N ASP A 24 -1.61 3.90 11.23
CA ASP A 24 -2.66 3.57 12.21
C ASP A 24 -3.96 4.36 11.91
N LEU A 25 -4.30 4.42 10.62
CA LEU A 25 -5.40 5.26 10.11
C LEU A 25 -6.73 4.53 10.26
N ASP A 26 -7.65 5.07 11.05
CA ASP A 26 -9.04 4.62 11.02
C ASP A 26 -9.66 4.93 9.65
N LEU A 27 -9.94 3.88 8.87
CA LEU A 27 -10.55 4.05 7.56
C LEU A 27 -11.92 4.74 7.68
N PRO A 28 -12.22 5.72 6.81
CA PRO A 28 -13.43 6.50 6.94
C PRO A 28 -14.67 5.64 6.74
N GLN A 29 -15.74 5.94 7.49
CA GLN A 29 -17.04 5.29 7.31
C GLN A 29 -17.93 6.03 6.28
N GLY A 30 -17.58 7.27 5.94
CA GLY A 30 -18.36 8.17 5.07
C GLY A 30 -17.76 8.38 3.68
N ASP A 31 -18.61 8.73 2.72
CA ASP A 31 -18.27 8.93 1.30
C ASP A 31 -17.27 10.07 1.06
N GLU A 32 -17.39 11.20 1.75
CA GLU A 32 -16.54 12.38 1.54
C GLU A 32 -15.04 12.09 1.77
N THR A 33 -14.69 11.52 2.92
CA THR A 33 -13.30 11.17 3.24
C THR A 33 -12.77 10.07 2.32
N TRP A 34 -13.65 9.15 1.89
CA TRP A 34 -13.33 8.16 0.85
C TRP A 34 -13.03 8.79 -0.51
N HIS A 35 -13.65 9.91 -0.85
CA HIS A 35 -13.35 10.67 -2.06
C HIS A 35 -12.01 11.41 -1.95
N GLN A 36 -11.68 11.94 -0.77
CA GLN A 36 -10.38 12.57 -0.48
C GLN A 36 -9.23 11.57 -0.59
N LEU A 37 -9.35 10.39 0.02
CA LEU A 37 -8.35 9.31 -0.09
C LEU A 37 -8.11 8.90 -1.54
N ARG A 38 -9.18 8.80 -2.34
CA ARG A 38 -9.09 8.48 -3.78
C ARG A 38 -8.44 9.58 -4.62
N LYS A 39 -8.32 10.80 -4.08
CA LYS A 39 -7.60 11.92 -4.72
C LYS A 39 -6.19 12.11 -4.14
N LEU A 40 -5.73 11.21 -3.28
CA LEU A 40 -4.47 11.32 -2.54
C LEU A 40 -4.43 12.55 -1.61
N GLU A 41 -5.59 13.04 -1.18
CA GLU A 41 -5.71 14.15 -0.22
C GLU A 41 -5.57 13.60 1.21
N ILE A 42 -4.36 13.15 1.56
CA ILE A 42 -4.03 12.60 2.88
C ILE A 42 -3.30 13.67 3.70
N PRO A 43 -3.80 14.02 4.90
CA PRO A 43 -3.13 14.99 5.75
C PRO A 43 -1.70 14.57 6.11
N ALA A 44 -0.77 15.54 6.06
CA ALA A 44 0.65 15.28 6.26
C ALA A 44 0.98 14.75 7.66
N GLU A 45 0.12 15.00 8.66
CA GLU A 45 0.27 14.43 10.00
C GLU A 45 0.29 12.89 9.99
N PHE A 46 -0.48 12.23 9.12
CA PHE A 46 -0.52 10.77 9.05
C PHE A 46 0.77 10.19 8.45
N LEU A 47 1.41 10.94 7.56
CA LEU A 47 2.63 10.52 6.87
C LEU A 47 3.89 10.82 7.70
N LYS A 48 3.74 11.53 8.82
CA LYS A 48 4.84 11.98 9.67
C LYS A 48 5.45 10.82 10.46
N GLY A 49 6.30 10.05 9.79
CA GLY A 49 6.95 8.85 10.33
C GLY A 49 7.22 7.80 9.28
N LEU A 50 6.58 7.91 8.11
CA LEU A 50 6.85 7.05 6.98
C LEU A 50 8.12 7.49 6.26
N SER A 51 8.85 6.52 5.71
CA SER A 51 9.96 6.83 4.82
C SER A 51 9.41 7.40 3.50
N PHE A 52 10.22 8.23 2.84
CA PHE A 52 9.86 8.80 1.54
C PHE A 52 9.54 7.70 0.52
N GLU A 53 10.35 6.64 0.51
CA GLU A 53 10.19 5.51 -0.41
C GLU A 53 8.88 4.75 -0.17
N LEU A 54 8.46 4.58 1.09
CA LEU A 54 7.21 3.91 1.41
C LEU A 54 6.00 4.76 0.97
N CYS A 55 6.06 6.08 1.20
CA CYS A 55 5.02 7.01 0.72
C CYS A 55 4.92 6.97 -0.82
N GLU A 56 6.04 6.98 -1.54
CA GLU A 56 6.04 6.90 -3.01
C GLU A 56 5.36 5.62 -3.51
N VAL A 57 5.67 4.47 -2.90
CA VAL A 57 5.05 3.18 -3.26
C VAL A 57 3.54 3.20 -2.98
N ILE A 58 3.12 3.65 -1.80
CA ILE A 58 1.70 3.74 -1.42
C ILE A 58 0.94 4.65 -2.38
N PHE A 59 1.46 5.83 -2.70
CA PHE A 59 0.79 6.76 -3.61
C PHE A 59 0.75 6.27 -5.04
N ALA A 60 1.80 5.60 -5.53
CA ALA A 60 1.77 4.95 -6.83
C ALA A 60 0.66 3.89 -6.89
N MET A 61 0.51 3.08 -5.83
CA MET A 61 -0.57 2.09 -5.73
C MET A 61 -1.96 2.70 -5.64
N MET A 62 -2.08 3.88 -5.04
CA MET A 62 -3.33 4.61 -4.87
C MET A 62 -3.65 5.58 -6.01
N GLU A 63 -2.85 5.61 -7.09
CA GLU A 63 -3.03 6.49 -8.25
C GLU A 63 -4.49 6.51 -8.73
N PRO A 64 -5.15 7.69 -8.79
CA PRO A 64 -6.57 7.79 -9.16
C PRO A 64 -6.88 7.19 -10.54
N ASP A 65 -5.98 7.36 -11.50
CA ASP A 65 -6.12 6.77 -12.83
C ASP A 65 -5.64 5.31 -12.83
N TYR A 66 -6.60 4.39 -12.91
CA TYR A 66 -6.31 2.94 -12.89
C TYR A 66 -5.38 2.48 -14.04
N LEU A 67 -5.25 3.26 -15.12
CA LEU A 67 -4.33 2.97 -16.24
C LEU A 67 -2.88 3.36 -15.93
N LYS A 68 -2.67 4.29 -15.00
CA LYS A 68 -1.34 4.75 -14.56
C LYS A 68 -0.84 4.00 -13.34
N ARG A 69 -1.72 3.28 -12.67
CA ARG A 69 -1.38 2.46 -11.50
C ARG A 69 -0.42 1.34 -11.90
N PRO A 70 0.68 1.12 -11.16
CA PRO A 70 1.63 0.07 -11.45
C PRO A 70 0.98 -1.30 -11.24
N THR A 71 1.47 -2.31 -11.97
CA THR A 71 1.10 -3.70 -11.70
C THR A 71 1.86 -4.21 -10.48
N ALA A 72 1.42 -5.34 -9.92
CA ALA A 72 2.18 -6.01 -8.85
C ALA A 72 3.63 -6.28 -9.27
N ALA A 73 3.85 -6.72 -10.52
CA ALA A 73 5.19 -6.99 -11.04
C ALA A 73 6.06 -5.72 -11.09
N ASP A 74 5.48 -4.57 -11.44
CA ASP A 74 6.20 -3.29 -11.45
C ASP A 74 6.57 -2.85 -10.04
N ILE A 75 5.66 -3.03 -9.06
CA ILE A 75 5.93 -2.72 -7.65
C ILE A 75 7.09 -3.57 -7.11
N PHE A 76 7.16 -4.84 -7.48
CA PHE A 76 8.26 -5.74 -7.10
C PHE A 76 9.63 -5.30 -7.65
N GLN A 77 9.67 -4.51 -8.72
CA GLN A 77 10.90 -3.99 -9.30
C GLN A 77 11.38 -2.69 -8.67
N ILE A 78 10.57 -2.06 -7.81
CA ILE A 78 10.97 -0.85 -7.08
C ILE A 78 12.12 -1.21 -6.13
N ASP A 79 13.24 -0.50 -6.23
CA ASP A 79 14.47 -0.79 -5.49
C ASP A 79 14.25 -0.92 -3.97
N SER A 80 13.41 -0.07 -3.39
CA SER A 80 13.07 -0.12 -1.96
C SER A 80 12.38 -1.42 -1.56
N VAL A 81 11.49 -1.93 -2.40
CA VAL A 81 10.76 -3.19 -2.19
C VAL A 81 11.68 -4.40 -2.42
N ASN A 82 12.48 -4.36 -3.50
CA ASN A 82 13.40 -5.44 -3.85
C ASN A 82 14.47 -5.66 -2.77
N LYS A 83 15.00 -4.57 -2.18
CA LYS A 83 15.97 -4.64 -1.08
C LYS A 83 15.44 -5.46 0.11
N VAL A 84 14.17 -5.28 0.48
CA VAL A 84 13.56 -6.03 1.60
C VAL A 84 13.47 -7.52 1.29
N GLN A 85 13.13 -7.89 0.06
CA GLN A 85 13.10 -9.29 -0.36
C GLN A 85 14.48 -9.96 -0.23
N ASN A 86 15.55 -9.26 -0.61
CA ASN A 86 16.91 -9.80 -0.51
C ASN A 86 17.42 -9.89 0.94
N CYS A 87 16.90 -9.07 1.85
CA CYS A 87 17.16 -9.19 3.28
C CYS A 87 16.35 -10.31 3.94
N PHE A 88 15.17 -10.62 3.40
CA PHE A 88 14.32 -11.74 3.81
C PHE A 88 14.79 -13.06 3.16
N THR A 89 16.00 -13.51 3.52
CA THR A 89 16.44 -14.86 3.13
C THR A 89 15.56 -15.92 3.82
N PRO A 90 15.13 -16.98 3.11
CA PRO A 90 14.35 -18.07 3.69
C PRO A 90 15.24 -18.92 4.61
N GLY A 91 15.42 -18.46 5.85
CA GLY A 91 16.24 -19.15 6.85
C GLY A 91 16.18 -18.56 8.27
N SER A 92 15.55 -17.39 8.46
CA SER A 92 15.52 -16.69 9.75
C SER A 92 14.17 -16.75 10.49
N TYR A 93 13.10 -17.25 9.89
CA TYR A 93 11.88 -17.61 10.64
C TYR A 93 12.13 -18.91 11.41
N LYS A 94 12.54 -18.79 12.67
CA LYS A 94 12.30 -19.86 13.63
C LYS A 94 10.79 -19.92 13.84
N SER A 95 10.15 -20.97 13.33
CA SER A 95 8.78 -21.30 13.72
C SER A 95 8.67 -21.17 15.24
N PRO A 96 7.61 -20.54 15.78
CA PRO A 96 7.33 -20.63 17.20
C PRO A 96 7.36 -22.11 17.58
N SER A 97 8.17 -22.47 18.59
CA SER A 97 8.16 -23.84 19.10
C SER A 97 6.70 -24.18 19.39
N SER A 98 6.23 -25.29 18.84
CA SER A 98 4.95 -25.87 19.18
C SER A 98 5.08 -26.54 20.55
N ASP A 99 5.22 -25.72 21.59
CA ASP A 99 5.02 -26.12 22.98
C ASP A 99 3.67 -25.53 23.44
N TRP A 100 2.59 -26.12 22.93
CA TRP A 100 1.24 -26.11 23.51
C TRP A 100 0.62 -27.50 23.32
#